data_AF-A0A520I6U6-F1
#
_entry.id   AF-A0A520I6U6-F1
#
_cell.length_a   1.000
_cell.length_b   1.000
_cell.length_c   1.000
_cell.angle_alpha   90.00
_cell.angle_beta   90.00
_cell.angle_gamma   90.00
#
_symmetry.space_group_name_H-M   'P 1'
#
loop_
_entity.id
_entity.type
_entity.pdbx_description
1 polymer ?
#
loop_
_entity_poly.entity_id
_entity_poly.type
_entity_poly.pdbx_seq_one_letter_code
_entity_poly.pdbx_strand_id
1 'polypeptide(L)'
;MKRSGLLIFLAIVVVLGFWGCNSYNGLVSADQDVKKVWSNVETNYQRRTDLYSSVVKTIEGSANFEKSTLREVLEARAKATSITVNVDDSASLGAYQRAQAQLQGSFSRLMAVAEAYPDLKTT
;
A
#
# COMPACT_ATOMS: atom_id res chain seq x y z
N MET A 1 55.29 20.61 -19.88
CA MET A 1 54.09 20.21 -20.64
C MET A 1 53.52 18.86 -20.21
N LYS A 2 54.30 17.76 -20.16
CA LYS A 2 53.80 16.41 -19.78
C LYS A 2 53.18 16.32 -18.36
N ARG A 3 53.77 16.99 -17.36
CA ARG A 3 53.24 17.02 -15.97
C ARG A 3 51.91 17.78 -15.86
N SER A 4 51.76 18.90 -16.58
CA SER A 4 50.52 19.70 -16.58
C SER A 4 49.36 18.95 -17.24
N GLY A 5 49.61 18.23 -18.34
CA GLY A 5 48.58 17.38 -18.98
C GLY A 5 48.13 16.23 -18.08
N LEU A 6 49.05 15.63 -17.32
CA LEU A 6 48.74 14.56 -16.37
C LEU A 6 47.91 15.06 -15.17
N LEU A 7 48.19 16.28 -14.68
CA LEU A 7 47.40 16.92 -13.62
C LEU A 7 45.96 17.25 -14.09
N ILE A 8 45.81 17.73 -15.33
CA ILE A 8 44.48 18.03 -15.90
C ILE A 8 43.68 16.73 -16.07
N PHE A 9 44.30 15.67 -16.59
CA PHE A 9 43.66 14.36 -16.71
C PHE A 9 43.20 13.81 -15.36
N LEU A 10 44.06 13.88 -14.34
CA LEU A 10 43.75 13.39 -12.99
C LEU A 10 42.61 14.21 -12.34
N ALA A 11 42.58 15.52 -12.55
CA ALA A 11 41.48 16.37 -12.09
C ALA A 11 40.14 16.00 -12.75
N ILE A 12 40.13 15.72 -14.06
CA ILE A 12 38.92 15.29 -14.78
C ILE A 12 38.41 13.96 -14.24
N VAL A 13 39.30 12.99 -13.99
CA VAL A 13 38.93 11.68 -13.42
C VAL A 13 38.31 11.83 -12.03
N VAL A 14 38.86 12.70 -11.18
CA VAL A 14 38.32 12.96 -9.83
C VAL A 14 36.93 13.61 -9.90
N VAL A 15 36.72 14.58 -10.79
CA VAL A 15 35.40 15.23 -10.98
C VAL A 15 34.36 14.23 -11.48
N LEU A 16 34.70 13.43 -12.49
CA LEU A 16 33.79 12.39 -13.01
C LEU A 16 33.49 11.31 -11.98
N GLY A 17 34.48 10.90 -11.19
CA GLY A 17 34.30 9.93 -10.10
C GLY A 17 33.37 10.48 -9.00
N PHE A 18 33.56 11.74 -8.60
CA PHE A 18 32.71 12.38 -7.59
C PHE A 18 31.26 12.57 -8.08
N TRP A 19 31.08 12.90 -9.37
CA TRP A 19 29.76 13.06 -9.97
C TRP A 19 29.01 11.73 -10.09
N GLY A 20 29.69 10.66 -10.50
CA GLY A 20 29.13 9.31 -10.56
C GLY A 20 28.70 8.77 -9.19
N CYS A 21 29.55 8.93 -8.16
CA CYS A 21 29.22 8.52 -6.80
C CYS A 21 28.04 9.31 -6.21
N ASN A 22 27.99 10.63 -6.42
CA ASN A 22 26.87 11.45 -5.92
C ASN A 22 25.55 11.11 -6.64
N SER A 23 25.59 10.90 -7.95
CA SER A 23 24.39 10.54 -8.71
C SER A 23 23.86 9.16 -8.28
N TYR A 24 24.73 8.20 -8.02
CA TYR A 24 24.32 6.88 -7.54
C TYR A 24 23.71 6.94 -6.13
N ASN A 25 24.32 7.71 -5.21
CA ASN A 25 23.77 7.90 -3.87
C ASN A 25 22.39 8.56 -3.88
N GLY A 26 22.17 9.54 -4.78
CA GLY A 26 20.87 10.17 -4.95
C GLY A 26 19.79 9.21 -5.43
N LEU A 27 20.09 8.36 -6.43
CA LEU A 27 19.16 7.38 -6.96
C LEU A 27 18.81 6.29 -5.93
N VAL A 28 19.80 5.80 -5.18
CA VAL A 28 19.56 4.83 -4.11
C VAL A 28 18.69 5.44 -3.00
N SER A 29 18.96 6.69 -2.60
CA SER A 29 18.13 7.37 -1.60
C SER A 29 16.67 7.49 -2.06
N ALA A 30 16.45 7.90 -3.32
CA ALA A 30 15.11 8.02 -3.88
C ALA A 30 14.36 6.67 -3.92
N ASP A 31 15.05 5.58 -4.31
CA ASP A 31 14.48 4.22 -4.27
C ASP A 31 14.07 3.80 -2.85
N GLN A 32 14.91 4.07 -1.85
CA GLN A 32 14.58 3.79 -0.45
C GLN A 32 13.40 4.63 0.05
N ASP A 33 13.30 5.90 -0.37
CA ASP A 33 12.17 6.76 -0.02
C ASP A 33 10.86 6.24 -0.62
N VAL A 34 10.86 5.80 -1.88
CA VAL A 34 9.69 5.18 -2.53
C VAL A 34 9.25 3.92 -1.77
N LYS A 35 10.18 3.04 -1.41
CA LYS A 35 9.90 1.83 -0.62
C LYS A 35 9.34 2.14 0.76
N LYS A 36 9.88 3.18 1.42
CA LYS A 36 9.40 3.65 2.72
C LYS A 36 7.96 4.18 2.63
N VAL A 37 7.67 5.02 1.63
CA VAL A 37 6.31 5.53 1.40
C VAL A 37 5.35 4.37 1.11
N TRP A 38 5.76 3.42 0.27
CA TRP A 38 4.96 2.23 -0.02
C TRP A 38 4.67 1.40 1.24
N SER A 39 5.67 1.14 2.07
CA SER A 39 5.50 0.41 3.34
C SER A 39 4.50 1.11 4.28
N ASN A 40 4.50 2.44 4.31
CA ASN A 40 3.52 3.21 5.08
C ASN A 40 2.11 3.02 4.50
N VAL A 41 1.95 3.07 3.17
CA VAL A 41 0.65 2.86 2.50
C VAL A 41 0.11 1.47 2.82
N GLU A 42 0.94 0.44 2.66
CA GLU A 42 0.58 -0.94 2.93
C GLU A 42 0.16 -1.13 4.40
N THR A 43 0.93 -0.58 5.35
CA THR A 43 0.60 -0.62 6.78
C THR A 43 -0.75 0.03 7.09
N ASN A 44 -1.07 1.15 6.43
CA ASN A 44 -2.36 1.82 6.61
C ASN A 44 -3.53 0.97 6.08
N TYR A 45 -3.36 0.32 4.93
CA TYR A 45 -4.38 -0.60 4.39
C TYR A 45 -4.57 -1.85 5.24
N GLN A 46 -3.49 -2.40 5.79
CA GLN A 46 -3.55 -3.51 6.75
C GLN A 46 -4.34 -3.11 8.00
N ARG A 47 -4.01 -1.97 8.63
CA ARG A 47 -4.76 -1.44 9.79
C ARG A 47 -6.24 -1.26 9.49
N ARG A 48 -6.59 -0.70 8.33
CA ARG A 48 -8.00 -0.56 7.91
C ARG A 48 -8.69 -1.92 7.78
N THR A 49 -8.00 -2.89 7.20
CA THR A 49 -8.52 -4.24 7.00
C THR A 49 -8.73 -4.99 8.32
N ASP A 50 -7.89 -4.72 9.32
CA ASP A 50 -8.04 -5.24 10.68
C ASP A 50 -9.22 -4.59 11.39
N LEU A 51 -9.40 -3.28 11.25
CA LEU A 51 -10.59 -2.58 11.78
C LEU A 51 -11.89 -3.09 11.13
N TYR A 52 -11.90 -3.31 9.82
CA TYR A 52 -13.05 -3.90 9.14
C TYR A 52 -13.33 -5.31 9.67
N SER A 53 -12.29 -6.12 9.92
CA SER A 53 -12.42 -7.44 10.52
C SER A 53 -13.05 -7.37 11.91
N SER A 54 -12.65 -6.42 12.77
CA SER A 54 -13.26 -6.27 14.09
C SER A 54 -14.74 -5.89 13.99
N VAL A 55 -15.12 -5.01 13.07
CA VAL A 55 -16.53 -4.61 12.86
C VAL A 55 -17.35 -5.79 12.32
N VAL A 56 -16.83 -6.52 11.33
CA VAL A 56 -17.49 -7.70 10.75
C VAL A 56 -17.75 -8.75 11.83
N LYS A 57 -16.79 -9.03 12.72
CA LYS A 57 -16.98 -9.98 13.84
C LYS A 57 -18.09 -9.54 14.79
N THR A 58 -18.20 -8.25 15.10
CA THR A 58 -19.30 -7.72 15.92
C THR A 58 -20.65 -7.96 15.24
N ILE A 59 -20.75 -7.71 13.94
CA ILE A 59 -21.98 -7.91 13.16
C ILE A 59 -22.31 -9.40 12.99
N GLU A 60 -21.32 -10.25 12.76
CA GLU A 60 -21.48 -11.72 12.67
C GLU A 60 -22.07 -12.34 13.94
N GLY A 61 -21.84 -11.72 15.11
CA GLY A 61 -22.45 -12.12 16.37
C GLY A 61 -23.96 -11.85 16.45
N SER A 62 -24.50 -11.03 15.55
CA SER A 62 -25.95 -10.75 15.50
C SER A 62 -26.70 -11.86 14.77
N ALA A 63 -27.64 -12.49 15.48
CA ALA A 63 -28.37 -13.67 15.00
C ALA A 63 -29.22 -13.41 13.74
N ASN A 64 -29.60 -12.14 13.47
CA ASN A 64 -30.56 -11.78 12.41
C ASN A 64 -29.92 -11.07 11.20
N PHE A 65 -28.59 -10.93 11.15
CA PHE A 65 -27.94 -10.18 10.09
C PHE A 65 -27.82 -10.96 8.77
N GLU A 66 -27.85 -10.25 7.64
CA GLU A 66 -27.79 -10.84 6.30
C GLU A 66 -26.43 -11.50 5.99
N LYS A 67 -26.42 -12.84 5.89
CA LYS A 67 -25.21 -13.61 5.57
C LYS A 67 -24.64 -13.33 4.18
N SER A 68 -25.47 -12.97 3.21
CA SER A 68 -25.04 -12.60 1.86
C SER A 68 -24.13 -11.37 1.88
N THR A 69 -24.55 -10.34 2.62
CA THR A 69 -23.84 -9.07 2.75
C THR A 69 -22.51 -9.25 3.49
N LEU A 70 -22.48 -10.06 4.55
CA LEU A 70 -21.23 -10.41 5.23
C LEU A 70 -20.28 -11.20 4.33
N ARG A 71 -20.78 -12.18 3.57
CA ARG A 71 -19.98 -12.97 2.64
C ARG A 71 -19.33 -12.10 1.57
N GLU A 72 -20.06 -11.13 1.00
CA GLU A 72 -19.48 -10.18 0.04
C GLU A 72 -18.30 -9.40 0.60
N VAL A 73 -18.40 -8.93 1.85
CA VAL A 73 -17.31 -8.20 2.52
C VAL A 73 -16.13 -9.11 2.81
N LEU A 74 -16.37 -10.33 3.28
CA LEU A 74 -15.31 -11.32 3.52
C LEU A 74 -14.57 -11.69 2.24
N GLU A 75 -15.29 -11.90 1.14
CA GLU A 75 -14.68 -12.18 -0.17
C GLU A 75 -13.88 -11.00 -0.71
N ALA A 76 -14.41 -9.78 -0.58
CA ALA A 76 -13.68 -8.57 -0.97
C ALA A 76 -12.43 -8.37 -0.12
N ARG A 77 -12.51 -8.64 1.19
CA ARG A 77 -11.37 -8.59 2.11
C ARG A 77 -10.31 -9.60 1.72
N ALA A 78 -10.71 -10.86 1.50
CA ALA A 78 -9.79 -11.92 1.09
C ALA A 78 -9.03 -11.54 -0.18
N LYS A 79 -9.72 -10.99 -1.19
CA LYS A 79 -9.11 -10.50 -2.43
C LYS A 79 -8.16 -9.33 -2.19
N ALA A 80 -8.51 -8.37 -1.34
CA ALA A 80 -7.64 -7.24 -1.03
C ALA A 80 -6.35 -7.68 -0.31
N THR A 81 -6.45 -8.66 0.60
CA THR A 81 -5.29 -9.18 1.34
C THR A 81 -4.44 -10.19 0.57
N SER A 82 -4.96 -10.79 -0.51
CA SER A 82 -4.21 -11.80 -1.29
C SER A 82 -3.28 -11.19 -2.34
N ILE A 83 -3.39 -9.89 -2.61
CA ILE A 83 -2.59 -9.23 -3.65
C ILE A 83 -1.25 -8.81 -3.05
N THR A 84 -0.18 -9.44 -3.53
CA THR A 84 1.19 -8.98 -3.29
C THR A 84 1.53 -7.87 -4.27
N VAL A 85 1.92 -6.70 -3.78
CA VAL A 85 2.29 -5.56 -4.62
C VAL A 85 3.78 -5.51 -4.84
N ASN A 86 4.17 -5.29 -6.09
CA ASN A 86 5.51 -4.87 -6.47
C ASN A 86 5.46 -3.39 -6.89
N VAL A 87 6.19 -2.52 -6.18
CA VAL A 87 6.17 -1.06 -6.40
C VAL A 87 6.70 -0.69 -7.79
N ASP A 88 7.57 -1.53 -8.34
CA ASP A 88 8.13 -1.36 -9.69
C ASP A 88 7.16 -1.85 -10.79
N ASP A 89 6.07 -2.52 -10.42
CA ASP A 89 5.03 -3.01 -11.34
C ASP A 89 3.70 -2.26 -11.16
N SER A 90 3.44 -1.35 -12.10
CA SER A 90 2.19 -0.60 -12.18
C SER A 90 0.93 -1.47 -12.27
N ALA A 91 1.00 -2.67 -12.84
CA ALA A 91 -0.14 -3.57 -12.95
C ALA A 91 -0.54 -4.13 -11.57
N SER A 92 0.45 -4.51 -10.76
CA SER A 92 0.21 -4.98 -9.38
C SER A 92 -0.39 -3.88 -8.51
N LEU A 93 0.08 -2.64 -8.62
CA LEU A 93 -0.47 -1.48 -7.94
C LEU A 93 -1.93 -1.22 -8.34
N GLY A 94 -2.22 -1.26 -9.64
CA GLY A 94 -3.58 -1.09 -10.16
C GLY A 94 -4.54 -2.21 -9.75
N ALA A 95 -4.06 -3.45 -9.64
CA ALA A 95 -4.84 -4.57 -9.10
C ALA A 95 -5.15 -4.36 -7.62
N TYR A 96 -4.15 -3.98 -6.84
CA TYR A 96 -4.29 -3.71 -5.41
C TYR A 96 -5.29 -2.58 -5.14
N GLN A 97 -5.14 -1.45 -5.83
CA GLN A 97 -6.07 -0.32 -5.70
C GLN A 97 -7.52 -0.70 -6.01
N ARG A 98 -7.75 -1.49 -7.06
CA ARG A 98 -9.09 -1.98 -7.41
C ARG A 98 -9.68 -2.88 -6.32
N ALA A 99 -8.88 -3.78 -5.76
CA ALA A 99 -9.34 -4.65 -4.67
C ALA A 99 -9.64 -3.85 -3.40
N GLN A 100 -8.81 -2.86 -3.06
CA GLN A 100 -9.06 -1.95 -1.94
C GLN A 100 -10.35 -1.13 -2.13
N ALA A 101 -10.61 -0.65 -3.34
CA ALA A 101 -11.85 0.05 -3.68
C ALA A 101 -13.08 -0.87 -3.58
N GLN A 102 -12.96 -2.12 -4.04
CA GLN A 102 -14.02 -3.11 -3.91
C GLN A 102 -14.36 -3.41 -2.44
N LEU A 103 -13.34 -3.61 -1.60
CA LEU A 103 -13.51 -3.81 -0.15
C LEU A 103 -14.18 -2.60 0.52
N GLN A 104 -13.75 -1.38 0.17
CA GLN A 104 -14.39 -0.17 0.68
C GLN A 104 -15.87 -0.10 0.27
N GLY A 105 -16.19 -0.42 -0.99
CA GLY A 105 -17.56 -0.42 -1.50
C GLY A 105 -18.44 -1.47 -0.81
N SER A 106 -17.95 -2.70 -0.63
CA SER A 106 -18.70 -3.74 0.10
C SER A 106 -18.91 -3.36 1.56
N PHE A 107 -17.90 -2.78 2.21
CA PHE A 107 -18.01 -2.34 3.60
C PHE A 107 -19.01 -1.18 3.75
N SER A 108 -19.03 -0.22 2.81
CA SER A 108 -20.03 0.85 2.80
C SER A 108 -21.46 0.30 2.71
N ARG A 109 -21.69 -0.74 1.89
CA ARG A 109 -22.99 -1.41 1.81
C ARG A 109 -23.33 -2.13 3.12
N LEU A 110 -22.36 -2.82 3.72
CA LEU A 110 -22.54 -3.46 5.02
C LEU A 110 -22.98 -2.46 6.09
N MET A 111 -22.36 -1.28 6.15
CA MET A 111 -22.74 -0.23 7.10
C MET A 111 -24.15 0.31 6.83
N ALA A 112 -24.50 0.55 5.56
CA ALA A 112 -25.86 0.99 5.20
C ALA A 112 -26.93 -0.05 5.60
N VAL A 113 -26.64 -1.34 5.44
CA VAL A 113 -27.54 -2.42 5.90
C VAL A 113 -27.57 -2.48 7.43
N ALA A 114 -26.43 -2.33 8.10
CA ALA A 114 -26.33 -2.31 9.56
C ALA A 114 -27.15 -1.19 10.22
N GLU A 115 -27.37 -0.07 9.53
CA GLU A 115 -28.25 1.00 10.04
C GLU A 115 -29.71 0.57 10.25
N ALA A 116 -30.17 -0.45 9.52
CA ALA A 116 -31.51 -1.02 9.66
C ALA A 116 -31.65 -1.96 10.87
N TYR A 117 -30.56 -2.28 11.57
CA TYR A 117 -30.53 -3.17 12.73
C TYR A 117 -30.22 -2.38 14.01
N PRO A 118 -31.25 -2.04 14.83
CA PRO A 118 -31.08 -1.22 16.02
C PRO A 118 -30.08 -1.79 17.03
N ASP A 119 -30.05 -3.11 17.17
CA ASP A 119 -29.18 -3.84 18.11
C ASP A 119 -27.69 -3.65 17.81
N LEU A 120 -27.35 -3.33 16.55
CA LEU A 120 -25.97 -3.05 16.12
C LEU A 120 -25.54 -1.60 16.38
N LYS A 121 -26.48 -0.66 16.62
CA LYS A 121 -26.17 0.76 16.87
C LYS A 121 -25.68 1.03 18.29
N THR A 122 -25.99 0.15 19.22
CA THR A 122 -25.74 0.35 20.65
C THR A 122 -24.51 -0.38 21.18
N THR A 123 -23.77 -1.08 20.31
CA THR A 123 -22.53 -1.81 20.63
C THR A 123 -21.32 -0.97 20.23
#